data_AF-A0A8J9YLQ3-F1
#
_entry.id   AF-A0A8J9YLQ3-F1
#
_cell.length_a   1.000
_cell.length_b   1.000
_cell.length_c   1.000
_cell.angle_alpha   90.00
_cell.angle_beta   90.00
_cell.angle_gamma   90.00
#
_symmetry.space_group_name_H-M   'P 1'
#
loop_
_entity.id
_entity.type
_entity.pdbx_description
1 polymer ?
#
loop_
_entity_poly.entity_id
_entity_poly.type
_entity_poly.pdbx_seq_one_letter_code
_entity_poly.pdbx_strand_id
1 'polypeptide(L)'
;MCRFIFYLSLCVSLIDCVEWSLSILRDIGEVICPQLARFEAINKIIQLDYDSDRNRDCDSSCADSLVVAEIITALREHWDEANARVLQRKAQLDAMLGDSQRYEARRRDADAWLSRMETRLAGMTPPGHTADVLEMQLREQKSFHAEVHQYKHQIELFGQLTQRLIAVYRNDDTTRIKRATESINHRYNELNNSIIARGKALHSAVSSLQNFDRSLEKFVAWLSEAESLLDAAERDPHLLKRSVAKDLTLPFHLKLHLTLNHALHELPFCNADSLIVGLL
;
A
#
# COMPACT_ATOMS: atom_id res chain seq x y z
N MET A 1 14.20 -37.10 1.74
CA MET A 1 12.86 -36.51 1.99
C MET A 1 12.80 -35.54 3.18
N CYS A 2 13.68 -35.63 4.21
CA CYS A 2 13.59 -34.76 5.41
C CYS A 2 14.38 -33.43 5.40
N ARG A 3 15.05 -33.03 4.31
CA ARG A 3 15.69 -31.69 4.20
C ARG A 3 14.84 -30.65 3.46
N PHE A 4 13.72 -31.06 2.88
CA PHE A 4 12.83 -30.21 2.07
C PHE A 4 11.92 -29.30 2.92
N ILE A 5 11.69 -29.66 4.19
CA ILE A 5 10.77 -28.94 5.10
C ILE A 5 11.51 -27.86 5.93
N PHE A 6 12.81 -28.05 6.21
CA PHE A 6 13.58 -27.08 7.01
C PHE A 6 13.90 -25.77 6.25
N TYR A 7 13.95 -25.80 4.92
CA TYR A 7 14.35 -24.64 4.11
C TYR A 7 13.20 -23.68 3.75
N LEU A 8 11.95 -24.10 3.94
CA LEU A 8 10.79 -23.19 3.90
C LEU A 8 10.80 -22.15 5.02
N SER A 9 11.60 -22.36 6.07
CA SER A 9 11.76 -21.42 7.19
C SER A 9 12.93 -20.43 7.02
N LEU A 10 13.78 -20.60 6.00
CA LEU A 10 15.00 -19.80 5.78
C LEU A 10 14.98 -18.96 4.49
N CYS A 11 13.96 -19.11 3.63
CA CYS A 11 13.79 -18.25 2.46
C CYS A 11 13.38 -16.84 2.91
N VAL A 12 14.30 -15.88 2.78
CA VAL A 12 14.08 -14.47 3.15
C VAL A 12 13.04 -13.82 2.21
N SER A 13 12.82 -14.39 1.03
CA SER A 13 11.77 -14.00 0.09
C SER A 13 11.31 -15.18 -0.79
N LEU A 14 10.11 -15.05 -1.39
CA LEU A 14 9.58 -15.99 -2.39
C LEU A 14 10.53 -16.14 -3.61
N ILE A 15 11.30 -15.08 -3.90
CA ILE A 15 12.27 -15.01 -5.00
C ILE A 15 13.43 -15.98 -4.75
N ASP A 16 13.99 -16.01 -3.53
CA ASP A 16 15.12 -16.89 -3.18
C ASP A 16 14.77 -18.37 -3.37
N CYS A 17 13.52 -18.74 -3.07
CA CYS A 17 13.02 -20.10 -3.23
C CYS A 17 12.88 -20.51 -4.71
N VAL A 18 12.49 -19.57 -5.58
CA VAL A 18 12.35 -19.79 -7.02
C VAL A 18 13.73 -19.83 -7.70
N GLU A 19 14.64 -18.91 -7.34
CA GLU A 19 16.01 -18.90 -7.85
C GLU A 19 16.78 -20.18 -7.48
N TRP A 20 16.61 -20.67 -6.25
CA TRP A 20 17.19 -21.94 -5.83
C TRP A 20 16.62 -23.13 -6.61
N SER A 21 15.31 -23.15 -6.85
CA SER A 21 14.66 -24.19 -7.65
C SER A 21 15.17 -24.18 -9.11
N LEU A 22 15.39 -22.99 -9.67
CA LEU A 22 15.99 -22.83 -11.00
C LEU A 22 17.47 -23.24 -11.03
N SER A 23 18.23 -22.98 -9.96
CA SER A 23 19.60 -23.47 -9.82
C SER A 23 19.65 -24.99 -9.83
N ILE A 24 18.81 -25.66 -9.05
CA ILE A 24 18.74 -27.12 -9.04
C ILE A 24 18.35 -27.68 -10.40
N LEU A 25 17.39 -27.06 -11.10
CA LEU A 25 17.02 -27.52 -12.44
C LEU A 25 18.13 -27.31 -13.47
N ARG A 26 18.95 -26.27 -13.31
CA ARG A 26 20.15 -26.06 -14.11
C ARG A 26 21.18 -27.17 -13.83
N ASP A 27 21.44 -27.46 -12.56
CA ASP A 27 22.38 -28.51 -12.15
C ASP A 27 21.91 -29.89 -12.64
N ILE A 28 20.60 -30.16 -12.56
CA ILE A 28 19.98 -31.36 -13.13
C ILE A 28 20.17 -31.40 -14.65
N GLY A 29 19.97 -30.28 -15.35
CA GLY A 29 20.22 -30.16 -16.79
C GLY A 29 21.68 -30.43 -17.17
N GLU A 30 22.65 -29.96 -16.38
CA GLU A 30 24.08 -30.20 -16.59
C GLU A 30 24.48 -31.67 -16.39
N VAL A 31 23.78 -32.39 -15.50
CA VAL A 31 23.99 -33.84 -15.30
C VAL A 31 23.30 -34.67 -16.39
N ILE A 32 22.16 -34.20 -16.89
CA ILE A 32 21.31 -34.88 -17.87
C ILE A 32 21.83 -34.72 -19.30
N CYS A 33 22.26 -33.52 -19.72
CA CYS A 33 22.74 -33.26 -21.09
C CYS A 33 23.90 -34.18 -21.56
N PRO A 34 24.92 -34.47 -20.74
CA PRO A 34 25.99 -35.40 -21.11
C PRO A 34 25.51 -36.84 -21.28
N GLN A 35 24.48 -37.26 -20.53
CA GLN A 35 23.90 -38.60 -20.65
C GLN A 35 23.13 -38.75 -21.97
N LEU A 36 22.50 -37.67 -22.46
CA LEU A 36 21.85 -37.63 -23.78
C LEU A 36 22.83 -37.80 -24.92
N ALA A 37 23.93 -37.03 -24.91
CA ALA A 37 24.96 -37.13 -25.95
C ALA A 37 25.55 -38.55 -26.01
N ARG A 38 25.69 -39.19 -24.84
CA ARG A 38 26.13 -40.59 -24.74
C ARG A 38 25.09 -41.57 -25.27
N PHE A 39 23.81 -41.33 -25.01
CA PHE A 39 22.70 -42.14 -25.52
C PHE A 39 22.55 -42.04 -27.05
N GLU A 40 22.63 -40.82 -27.61
CA GLU A 40 22.61 -40.60 -29.07
C GLU A 40 23.79 -41.29 -29.76
N ALA A 41 24.98 -41.27 -29.15
CA ALA A 41 26.14 -41.97 -29.65
C ALA A 41 25.94 -43.49 -29.66
N ILE A 42 25.36 -44.06 -28.59
CA ILE A 42 25.03 -45.49 -28.50
C ILE A 42 23.98 -45.88 -29.54
N ASN A 43 22.92 -45.08 -29.70
CA ASN A 43 21.88 -45.32 -30.70
C ASN A 43 22.44 -45.30 -32.14
N LYS A 44 23.37 -44.37 -32.41
CA LYS A 44 24.06 -44.31 -33.71
C LYS A 44 24.93 -45.56 -33.96
N ILE A 45 25.62 -46.06 -32.94
CA ILE A 45 26.41 -47.30 -33.05
C ILE A 45 25.50 -48.49 -33.35
N ILE A 46 24.37 -48.60 -32.64
CA ILE A 46 23.47 -49.74 -32.79
C ILE A 46 22.75 -49.72 -34.14
N GLN A 47 22.39 -48.55 -34.67
CA GLN A 47 21.88 -48.45 -36.04
C GLN A 47 22.93 -48.88 -37.08
N LEU A 48 24.19 -48.49 -36.90
CA LEU A 48 25.28 -48.90 -37.80
C LEU A 48 25.53 -50.42 -37.75
N ASP A 49 25.44 -51.03 -36.56
CA ASP A 49 25.58 -52.48 -36.39
C ASP A 49 24.39 -53.23 -37.03
N TYR A 50 23.16 -52.73 -36.85
CA TYR A 50 21.96 -53.27 -37.50
C TYR A 50 22.01 -53.19 -39.03
N ASP A 51 22.46 -52.05 -39.58
CA ASP A 51 22.62 -51.85 -41.03
C ASP A 51 23.74 -52.74 -41.61
N SER A 52 24.78 -53.03 -40.83
CA SER A 52 25.87 -53.95 -41.18
C SER A 52 25.42 -55.42 -41.19
N ASP A 53 24.62 -55.84 -40.20
CA ASP A 53 24.15 -57.23 -40.07
C ASP A 53 23.03 -57.58 -41.05
N ARG A 54 22.23 -56.60 -41.51
CA ARG A 54 21.24 -56.80 -42.59
C ARG A 54 21.88 -57.31 -43.90
N ASN A 55 23.19 -57.09 -44.09
CA ASN A 55 23.93 -57.48 -45.28
C ASN A 55 24.57 -58.89 -45.18
N ARG A 56 24.32 -59.64 -44.09
CA ARG A 56 24.78 -61.02 -43.89
C ARG A 56 23.59 -61.92 -43.55
N ASP A 57 23.40 -63.02 -44.29
CA ASP A 57 22.40 -64.04 -43.98
C ASP A 57 22.63 -64.60 -42.57
N CYS A 58 21.73 -64.33 -41.62
CA CYS A 58 21.80 -64.82 -40.24
C CYS A 58 20.40 -65.10 -39.66
N ASP A 59 20.02 -66.39 -39.63
CA ASP A 59 18.73 -66.89 -39.13
C ASP A 59 18.59 -66.94 -37.59
N SER A 60 19.62 -66.57 -36.81
CA SER A 60 19.58 -66.61 -35.33
C SER A 60 20.04 -65.34 -34.60
N SER A 61 20.63 -64.36 -35.30
CA SER A 61 21.14 -63.09 -34.72
C SER A 61 20.09 -61.97 -34.68
N CYS A 62 18.99 -62.15 -35.41
CA CYS A 62 17.97 -61.11 -35.60
C CYS A 62 17.09 -60.89 -34.36
N ALA A 63 16.86 -61.92 -33.54
CA ALA A 63 16.03 -61.83 -32.33
C ALA A 63 16.68 -60.95 -31.24
N ASP A 64 17.97 -61.14 -30.97
CA ASP A 64 18.71 -60.30 -30.02
C ASP A 64 18.82 -58.84 -30.51
N SER A 65 19.03 -58.65 -31.81
CA SER A 65 19.02 -57.33 -32.42
C SER A 65 17.66 -56.63 -32.33
N LEU A 66 16.56 -57.37 -32.41
CA LEU A 66 15.20 -56.82 -32.29
C LEU A 66 14.89 -56.41 -30.84
N VAL A 67 15.24 -57.23 -29.85
CA VAL A 67 15.08 -56.91 -28.43
C VAL A 67 15.90 -55.68 -28.05
N VAL A 68 17.14 -55.58 -28.54
CA VAL A 68 17.99 -54.40 -28.32
C VAL A 68 17.37 -53.14 -28.95
N ALA A 69 16.81 -53.24 -30.16
CA ALA A 69 16.11 -52.12 -30.81
C ALA A 69 14.86 -51.66 -30.05
N GLU A 70 14.05 -52.59 -29.53
CA GLU A 70 12.88 -52.27 -28.70
C GLU A 70 13.29 -51.57 -27.39
N ILE A 71 14.32 -52.06 -26.71
CA ILE A 71 14.85 -51.45 -25.48
C ILE A 71 15.32 -50.02 -25.74
N ILE A 72 16.08 -49.78 -26.82
CA ILE A 72 16.56 -48.43 -27.17
C ILE A 72 15.39 -47.50 -27.47
N THR A 73 14.37 -47.98 -28.19
CA THR A 73 13.18 -47.20 -28.51
C THR A 73 12.45 -46.79 -27.23
N ALA A 74 12.24 -47.73 -26.30
CA ALA A 74 11.62 -47.45 -25.00
C ALA A 74 12.45 -46.48 -24.14
N LEU A 75 13.79 -46.62 -24.12
CA LEU A 75 14.66 -45.66 -23.43
C LEU A 75 14.58 -44.26 -24.04
N ARG A 76 14.50 -44.16 -25.37
CA ARG A 76 14.36 -42.89 -26.08
C ARG A 76 13.03 -42.21 -25.74
N GLU A 77 11.94 -42.96 -25.74
CA GLU A 77 10.62 -42.43 -25.36
C GLU A 77 10.60 -41.94 -23.90
N HIS A 78 11.13 -42.76 -22.98
CA HIS A 78 11.20 -42.40 -21.57
C HIS A 78 12.12 -41.18 -21.33
N TRP A 79 13.17 -41.04 -22.13
CA TRP A 79 14.03 -39.86 -22.12
C TRP A 79 13.31 -38.61 -22.62
N ASP A 80 12.68 -38.69 -23.80
CA ASP A 80 11.96 -37.58 -24.41
C ASP A 80 10.86 -37.08 -23.47
N GLU A 81 10.15 -38.00 -22.79
CA GLU A 81 9.17 -37.66 -21.76
C GLU A 81 9.80 -36.97 -20.54
N ALA A 82 10.90 -37.51 -20.00
CA ALA A 82 11.58 -36.92 -18.86
C ALA A 82 12.12 -35.51 -19.18
N ASN A 83 12.72 -35.33 -20.35
CA ASN A 83 13.24 -34.06 -20.83
C ASN A 83 12.10 -33.05 -21.05
N ALA A 84 10.99 -33.47 -21.65
CA ALA A 84 9.80 -32.63 -21.82
C ALA A 84 9.27 -32.14 -20.47
N ARG A 85 9.19 -33.02 -19.46
CA ARG A 85 8.77 -32.66 -18.09
C ARG A 85 9.72 -31.67 -17.43
N VAL A 86 11.04 -31.84 -17.58
CA VAL A 86 12.06 -30.91 -17.04
C VAL A 86 11.95 -29.54 -17.69
N LEU A 87 11.85 -29.48 -19.03
CA LEU A 87 11.71 -28.22 -19.77
C LEU A 87 10.41 -27.50 -19.42
N GLN A 88 9.30 -28.24 -19.31
CA GLN A 88 8.02 -27.70 -18.87
C GLN A 88 8.13 -27.09 -17.46
N ARG A 89 8.77 -27.80 -16.52
CA ARG A 89 8.95 -27.32 -15.15
C ARG A 89 9.85 -26.09 -15.08
N LYS A 90 10.93 -26.06 -15.88
CA LYS A 90 11.81 -24.88 -16.00
C LYS A 90 11.03 -23.67 -16.50
N ALA A 91 10.28 -23.80 -17.58
CA ALA A 91 9.47 -22.71 -18.13
C ALA A 91 8.44 -22.18 -17.13
N GLN A 92 7.82 -23.06 -16.33
CA GLN A 92 6.91 -22.65 -15.25
C GLN A 92 7.63 -21.83 -14.17
N LEU A 93 8.81 -22.27 -13.74
CA LEU A 93 9.59 -21.57 -12.71
C LEU A 93 10.16 -20.24 -13.20
N ASP A 94 10.59 -20.15 -14.47
CA ASP A 94 11.02 -18.90 -15.09
C ASP A 94 9.86 -17.89 -15.14
N ALA A 95 8.65 -18.34 -15.48
CA ALA A 95 7.44 -17.51 -15.43
C ALA A 95 7.12 -17.05 -14.01
N MET A 96 7.16 -17.97 -13.02
CA MET A 96 6.98 -17.66 -11.60
C MET A 96 7.98 -16.63 -11.09
N LEU A 97 9.24 -16.72 -11.49
CA LEU A 97 10.28 -15.77 -11.11
C LEU A 97 9.94 -14.37 -11.65
N GLY A 98 9.65 -14.27 -12.94
CA GLY A 98 9.31 -13.00 -13.58
C GLY A 98 8.08 -12.35 -12.96
N ASP A 99 7.04 -13.14 -12.66
CA ASP A 99 5.83 -12.67 -12.01
C ASP A 99 6.08 -12.24 -10.56
N SER A 100 6.89 -12.98 -9.80
CA SER A 100 7.29 -12.63 -8.43
C SER A 100 8.09 -11.32 -8.38
N GLN A 101 9.05 -11.14 -9.29
CA GLN A 101 9.84 -9.91 -9.40
C GLN A 101 8.95 -8.69 -9.72
N ARG A 102 8.01 -8.84 -10.66
CA ARG A 102 7.05 -7.77 -11.01
C ARG A 102 6.15 -7.41 -9.83
N TYR A 103 5.68 -8.41 -9.08
CA TYR A 103 4.87 -8.20 -7.88
C TYR A 103 5.66 -7.45 -6.80
N GLU A 104 6.85 -7.94 -6.45
CA GLU A 104 7.68 -7.36 -5.40
C GLU A 104 8.12 -5.92 -5.75
N ALA A 105 8.40 -5.63 -7.02
CA ALA A 105 8.68 -4.27 -7.47
C ALA A 105 7.50 -3.32 -7.19
N ARG A 106 6.29 -3.66 -7.66
CA ARG A 106 5.08 -2.84 -7.42
C ARG A 106 4.74 -2.72 -5.94
N ARG A 107 4.92 -3.80 -5.18
CA ARG A 107 4.69 -3.80 -3.73
C ARG A 107 5.63 -2.81 -3.04
N ARG A 108 6.92 -2.84 -3.36
CA ARG A 108 7.92 -1.91 -2.81
C ARG A 108 7.61 -0.46 -3.18
N ASP A 109 7.18 -0.20 -4.41
CA ASP A 109 6.78 1.15 -4.84
C ASP A 109 5.58 1.66 -4.03
N ALA A 110 4.56 0.83 -3.83
CA ALA A 110 3.39 1.13 -3.01
C ALA A 110 3.75 1.35 -1.54
N ASP A 111 4.57 0.46 -0.96
CA ASP A 111 5.04 0.58 0.42
C ASP A 111 5.83 1.89 0.63
N ALA A 112 6.76 2.19 -0.26
CA ALA A 112 7.59 3.40 -0.18
C ALA A 112 6.74 4.66 -0.33
N TRP A 113 5.77 4.67 -1.25
CA TRP A 113 4.86 5.80 -1.40
C TRP A 113 4.00 5.98 -0.15
N LEU A 114 3.36 4.91 0.35
CA LEU A 114 2.53 4.96 1.54
C LEU A 114 3.32 5.46 2.75
N SER A 115 4.52 4.92 3.01
CA SER A 115 5.33 5.34 4.15
C SER A 115 5.72 6.82 4.10
N ARG A 116 6.02 7.36 2.91
CA ARG A 116 6.27 8.81 2.75
C ARG A 116 5.03 9.64 3.06
N MET A 117 3.87 9.22 2.55
CA MET A 117 2.62 9.96 2.75
C MET A 117 2.13 9.88 4.20
N GLU A 118 2.22 8.71 4.83
CA GLU A 118 1.92 8.49 6.25
C GLU A 118 2.81 9.38 7.14
N THR A 119 4.12 9.44 6.84
CA THR A 119 5.06 10.32 7.56
C THR A 119 4.70 11.80 7.39
N ARG A 120 4.39 12.22 6.15
CA ARG A 120 3.95 13.59 5.88
C ARG A 120 2.66 13.94 6.64
N LEU A 121 1.68 13.04 6.65
CA LEU A 121 0.42 13.25 7.37
C LEU A 121 0.65 13.32 8.89
N ALA A 122 1.48 12.44 9.45
CA ALA A 122 1.84 12.44 10.86
C ALA A 122 2.57 13.72 11.29
N GLY A 123 3.32 14.34 10.37
CA GLY A 123 4.01 15.61 10.60
C GLY A 123 3.11 16.85 10.49
N MET A 124 1.85 16.71 10.05
CA MET A 124 0.95 17.86 9.93
C MET A 124 0.51 18.35 11.31
N THR A 125 0.61 19.66 11.55
CA THR A 125 0.17 20.26 12.81
C THR A 125 -1.35 20.18 12.96
N PRO A 126 -1.88 20.21 14.20
CA PRO A 126 -3.32 20.38 14.43
C PRO A 126 -3.90 21.63 13.73
N PRO A 127 -5.23 21.69 13.51
CA PRO A 127 -5.89 22.89 13.01
C PRO A 127 -5.49 24.14 13.80
N GLY A 128 -5.08 25.19 13.10
CA GLY A 128 -4.73 26.47 13.71
C GLY A 128 -5.93 27.27 14.20
N HIS A 129 -5.66 28.43 14.78
CA HIS A 129 -6.69 29.31 15.37
C HIS A 129 -6.81 30.68 14.70
N THR A 130 -5.96 30.96 13.71
CA THR A 130 -6.00 32.20 12.92
C THR A 130 -6.40 31.89 11.48
N ALA A 131 -7.01 32.87 10.82
CA ALA A 131 -7.55 32.69 9.47
C ALA A 131 -6.47 32.35 8.45
N ASP A 132 -5.31 33.02 8.52
CA ASP A 132 -4.16 32.81 7.64
C ASP A 132 -3.56 31.40 7.77
N VAL A 133 -3.42 30.90 9.01
CA VAL A 133 -2.93 29.54 9.28
C VAL A 133 -3.92 28.50 8.78
N LEU A 134 -5.22 28.67 9.04
CA LEU A 134 -6.26 27.75 8.58
C LEU A 134 -6.34 27.72 7.04
N GLU A 135 -6.19 28.86 6.38
CA GLU A 135 -6.18 28.94 4.93
C GLU A 135 -4.97 28.21 4.33
N MET A 136 -3.78 28.38 4.93
CA MET A 136 -2.57 27.64 4.56
C MET A 136 -2.77 26.12 4.73
N GLN A 137 -3.27 25.69 5.88
CA GLN A 137 -3.51 24.28 6.16
C GLN A 137 -4.57 23.65 5.23
N LEU A 138 -5.60 24.41 4.83
CA LEU A 138 -6.58 23.96 3.84
C LEU A 138 -5.96 23.77 2.45
N ARG A 139 -5.06 24.66 2.02
CA ARG A 139 -4.33 24.50 0.75
C ARG A 139 -3.44 23.25 0.79
N GLU A 140 -2.69 23.05 1.88
CA GLU A 140 -1.86 21.87 2.08
C GLU A 140 -2.70 20.58 2.07
N GLN A 141 -3.81 20.56 2.84
CA GLN A 141 -4.72 19.42 2.90
C GLN A 141 -5.30 19.07 1.52
N LYS A 142 -5.70 20.07 0.73
CA LYS A 142 -6.22 19.87 -0.64
C LYS A 142 -5.17 19.29 -1.56
N SER A 143 -3.93 19.82 -1.52
CA SER A 143 -2.81 19.29 -2.30
C SER A 143 -2.54 17.83 -1.93
N PHE A 144 -2.43 17.54 -0.63
CA PHE A 144 -2.18 16.17 -0.15
C PHE A 144 -3.30 15.21 -0.56
N HIS A 145 -4.57 15.61 -0.41
CA HIS A 145 -5.71 14.77 -0.81
C HIS A 145 -5.71 14.51 -2.31
N ALA A 146 -5.33 15.49 -3.14
CA ALA A 146 -5.20 15.29 -4.59
C ALA A 146 -4.10 14.27 -4.93
N GLU A 147 -2.93 14.33 -4.26
CA GLU A 147 -1.86 13.35 -4.42
C GLU A 147 -2.33 11.93 -4.03
N VAL A 148 -3.03 11.78 -2.90
CA VAL A 148 -3.60 10.50 -2.47
C VAL A 148 -4.59 9.97 -3.50
N HIS A 149 -5.50 10.82 -3.98
CA HIS A 149 -6.49 10.45 -4.98
C HIS A 149 -5.86 10.03 -6.31
N GLN A 150 -4.81 10.71 -6.77
CA GLN A 150 -4.07 10.33 -7.98
C GLN A 150 -3.40 8.96 -7.87
N TYR A 151 -2.96 8.59 -6.67
CA TYR A 151 -2.32 7.29 -6.44
C TYR A 151 -3.30 6.11 -6.41
N LYS A 152 -4.60 6.35 -6.26
CA LYS A 152 -5.66 5.33 -6.25
C LYS A 152 -5.53 4.33 -7.40
N HIS A 153 -5.24 4.82 -8.60
CA HIS A 153 -5.09 3.97 -9.78
C HIS A 153 -3.94 2.96 -9.64
N GLN A 154 -2.83 3.34 -8.99
CA GLN A 154 -1.71 2.42 -8.75
C GLN A 154 -2.07 1.32 -7.76
N ILE A 155 -2.86 1.64 -6.73
CA ILE A 155 -3.40 0.65 -5.78
C ILE A 155 -4.33 -0.34 -6.49
N GLU A 156 -5.20 0.15 -7.38
CA GLU A 156 -6.09 -0.70 -8.19
C GLU A 156 -5.29 -1.64 -9.11
N LEU A 157 -4.28 -1.12 -9.81
CA LEU A 157 -3.39 -1.93 -10.65
C LEU A 157 -2.63 -2.99 -9.85
N PHE A 158 -2.16 -2.65 -8.65
CA PHE A 158 -1.52 -3.60 -7.75
C PHE A 158 -2.48 -4.70 -7.28
N GLY A 159 -3.73 -4.33 -6.96
CA GLY A 159 -4.80 -5.29 -6.65
C GLY A 159 -5.11 -6.22 -7.83
N GLN A 160 -5.20 -5.70 -9.04
CA GLN A 160 -5.43 -6.51 -10.26
C GLN A 160 -4.28 -7.48 -10.53
N LEU A 161 -3.03 -7.05 -10.37
CA LEU A 161 -1.88 -7.93 -10.49
C LEU A 161 -1.96 -9.07 -9.47
N THR A 162 -2.28 -8.75 -8.23
CA THR A 162 -2.44 -9.74 -7.15
C THR A 162 -3.49 -10.80 -7.51
N GLN A 163 -4.67 -10.38 -7.97
CA GLN A 163 -5.74 -11.30 -8.37
C GLN A 163 -5.31 -12.21 -9.54
N ARG A 164 -4.60 -11.64 -10.53
CA ARG A 164 -4.04 -12.42 -11.63
C ARG A 164 -3.09 -13.51 -11.12
N LEU A 165 -2.16 -13.16 -10.22
CA LEU A 165 -1.20 -14.12 -9.67
C LEU A 165 -1.89 -15.22 -8.86
N ILE A 166 -2.91 -14.88 -8.07
CA ILE A 166 -3.71 -15.87 -7.34
C ILE A 166 -4.40 -16.84 -8.30
N ALA A 167 -4.90 -16.35 -9.44
CA ALA A 167 -5.56 -17.19 -10.43
C ALA A 167 -4.57 -18.10 -11.17
N VAL A 168 -3.39 -17.57 -11.56
CA VAL A 168 -2.33 -18.34 -12.25
C VAL A 168 -1.77 -19.42 -11.33
N TYR A 169 -1.54 -19.10 -10.06
CA TYR A 169 -0.91 -19.98 -9.06
C TYR A 169 -1.92 -20.54 -8.05
N ARG A 170 -3.11 -20.94 -8.53
CA ARG A 170 -4.21 -21.43 -7.68
C ARG A 170 -3.89 -22.67 -6.85
N ASN A 171 -2.90 -23.45 -7.28
CA ASN A 171 -2.46 -24.67 -6.61
C ASN A 171 -1.25 -24.42 -5.68
N ASP A 172 -0.71 -23.21 -5.66
CA ASP A 172 0.43 -22.82 -4.83
C ASP A 172 -0.04 -21.99 -3.61
N ASP A 173 0.82 -21.86 -2.59
CA ASP A 173 0.53 -21.00 -1.44
C ASP A 173 0.64 -19.52 -1.83
N THR A 174 -0.51 -18.86 -1.94
CA THR A 174 -0.63 -17.43 -2.27
C THR A 174 -0.95 -16.56 -1.05
N THR A 175 -0.91 -17.11 0.17
CA THR A 175 -1.32 -16.40 1.40
C THR A 175 -0.48 -15.17 1.70
N ARG A 176 0.83 -15.21 1.44
CA ARG A 176 1.74 -14.05 1.63
C ARG A 176 1.36 -12.89 0.72
N ILE A 177 1.07 -13.18 -0.55
CA ILE A 177 0.65 -12.19 -1.56
C ILE A 177 -0.71 -11.57 -1.19
N LYS A 178 -1.66 -12.39 -0.73
CA LYS A 178 -2.98 -11.92 -0.25
C LYS A 178 -2.83 -10.95 0.93
N ARG A 179 -2.13 -11.37 2.00
CA ARG A 179 -1.93 -10.57 3.21
C ARG A 179 -1.19 -9.25 2.94
N ALA A 180 -0.14 -9.28 2.14
CA ALA A 180 0.60 -8.07 1.78
C ALA A 180 -0.29 -7.07 1.02
N THR A 181 -1.14 -7.58 0.13
CA THR A 181 -2.07 -6.74 -0.66
C THR A 181 -3.19 -6.15 0.19
N GLU A 182 -3.75 -6.95 1.10
CA GLU A 182 -4.70 -6.48 2.11
C GLU A 182 -4.11 -5.39 3.00
N SER A 183 -2.85 -5.56 3.44
CA SER A 183 -2.14 -4.55 4.24
C SER A 183 -1.96 -3.22 3.49
N ILE A 184 -1.52 -3.26 2.22
CA ILE A 184 -1.38 -2.06 1.38
C ILE A 184 -2.74 -1.36 1.18
N ASN A 185 -3.79 -2.13 0.86
CA ASN A 185 -5.13 -1.58 0.70
C ASN A 185 -5.66 -0.93 1.98
N HIS A 186 -5.45 -1.59 3.13
CA HIS A 186 -5.85 -1.06 4.42
C HIS A 186 -5.13 0.26 4.73
N ARG A 187 -3.80 0.31 4.60
CA ARG A 187 -3.00 1.52 4.80
C ARG A 187 -3.42 2.67 3.90
N TYR A 188 -3.66 2.40 2.61
CA TYR A 188 -4.17 3.41 1.69
C TYR A 188 -5.53 3.96 2.12
N ASN A 189 -6.45 3.08 2.52
CA ASN A 189 -7.79 3.49 2.97
C ASN A 189 -7.72 4.32 4.26
N GLU A 190 -6.89 3.93 5.23
CA GLU A 190 -6.66 4.69 6.45
C GLU A 190 -6.06 6.07 6.17
N LEU A 191 -5.07 6.14 5.28
CA LEU A 191 -4.47 7.41 4.85
C LEU A 191 -5.52 8.33 4.21
N ASN A 192 -6.33 7.79 3.30
CA ASN A 192 -7.40 8.52 2.62
C ASN A 192 -8.49 9.00 3.60
N ASN A 193 -8.93 8.12 4.51
CA ASN A 193 -9.92 8.47 5.53
C ASN A 193 -9.39 9.56 6.46
N SER A 194 -8.13 9.45 6.87
CA SER A 194 -7.48 10.42 7.77
C SER A 194 -7.35 11.80 7.13
N ILE A 195 -6.97 11.91 5.85
CA ILE A 195 -6.90 13.21 5.17
C ILE A 195 -8.30 13.82 4.94
N ILE A 196 -9.33 13.00 4.71
CA ILE A 196 -10.73 13.46 4.63
C ILE A 196 -11.20 13.97 5.99
N ALA A 197 -10.90 13.25 7.07
CA ALA A 197 -11.23 13.64 8.43
C ALA A 197 -10.54 14.96 8.82
N ARG A 198 -9.25 15.12 8.50
CA ARG A 198 -8.53 16.38 8.65
C ARG A 198 -9.19 17.52 7.88
N GLY A 199 -9.60 17.26 6.64
CA GLY A 199 -10.36 18.23 5.84
C GLY A 199 -11.62 18.70 6.57
N LYS A 200 -12.43 17.79 7.12
CA LYS A 200 -13.61 18.14 7.92
C LYS A 200 -13.27 18.98 9.15
N ALA A 201 -12.21 18.61 9.89
CA ALA A 201 -11.77 19.34 11.07
C ALA A 201 -11.34 20.78 10.74
N LEU A 202 -10.59 20.97 9.64
CA LEU A 202 -10.18 22.31 9.18
C LEU A 202 -11.38 23.18 8.77
N HIS A 203 -12.36 22.62 8.05
CA HIS A 203 -13.57 23.38 7.72
C HIS A 203 -14.40 23.73 8.96
N SER A 204 -14.46 22.84 9.96
CA SER A 204 -15.10 23.12 11.23
C SER A 204 -14.41 24.29 11.94
N ALA A 205 -13.07 24.26 12.04
CA ALA A 205 -12.28 25.32 12.66
C ALA A 205 -12.50 26.69 11.97
N VAL A 206 -12.54 26.72 10.64
CA VAL A 206 -12.86 27.95 9.88
C VAL A 206 -14.26 28.46 10.20
N SER A 207 -15.26 27.58 10.26
CA SER A 207 -16.63 27.96 10.61
C SER A 207 -16.72 28.54 12.03
N SER A 208 -16.05 27.91 12.99
CA SER A 208 -16.01 28.38 14.39
C SER A 208 -15.29 29.73 14.51
N LEU A 209 -14.18 29.94 13.79
CA LEU A 209 -13.50 31.24 13.73
C LEU A 209 -14.41 32.35 13.15
N GLN A 210 -15.08 32.08 12.04
CA GLN A 210 -16.02 33.03 11.44
C GLN A 210 -17.22 33.36 12.35
N ASN A 211 -17.69 32.38 13.14
CA ASN A 211 -18.74 32.61 14.13
C ASN A 211 -18.23 33.46 15.29
N PHE A 212 -16.99 33.25 15.71
CA PHE A 212 -16.33 34.06 16.74
C PHE A 212 -16.18 35.51 16.27
N ASP A 213 -15.64 35.75 15.08
CA ASP A 213 -15.46 37.10 14.52
C ASP A 213 -16.80 37.86 14.47
N ARG A 214 -17.86 37.24 13.95
CA ARG A 214 -19.21 37.84 13.92
C ARG A 214 -19.76 38.14 15.32
N SER A 215 -19.41 37.32 16.31
CA SER A 215 -19.87 37.50 17.69
C SER A 215 -19.10 38.63 18.38
N LEU A 216 -17.80 38.73 18.10
CA LEU A 216 -16.93 39.79 18.57
C LEU A 216 -17.33 41.14 17.97
N GLU A 217 -17.61 41.21 16.67
CA GLU A 217 -18.11 42.44 16.02
C GLU A 217 -19.37 42.98 16.70
N LYS A 218 -20.34 42.10 16.98
CA LYS A 218 -21.58 42.47 17.70
C LYS A 218 -21.31 42.96 19.11
N PHE A 219 -20.33 42.35 19.79
CA PHE A 219 -19.94 42.73 21.14
C PHE A 219 -19.27 44.11 21.16
N VAL A 220 -18.34 44.36 20.25
CA VAL A 220 -17.68 45.66 20.10
C VAL A 220 -18.71 46.74 19.78
N ALA A 221 -19.63 46.49 18.84
CA ALA A 221 -20.70 47.44 18.53
C ALA A 221 -21.59 47.75 19.75
N TRP A 222 -21.92 46.73 20.55
CA TRP A 222 -22.66 46.91 21.79
C TRP A 222 -21.89 47.72 22.84
N LEU A 223 -20.58 47.47 22.99
CA LEU A 223 -19.73 48.26 23.89
C LEU A 223 -19.69 49.73 23.47
N SER A 224 -19.51 50.02 22.18
CA SER A 224 -19.51 51.40 21.68
C SER A 224 -20.84 52.12 21.91
N GLU A 225 -21.97 51.42 21.79
CA GLU A 225 -23.29 51.98 22.12
C GLU A 225 -23.41 52.26 23.64
N ALA A 226 -22.96 51.33 24.47
CA ALA A 226 -22.96 51.49 25.93
C ALA A 226 -22.09 52.68 26.38
N GLU A 227 -20.89 52.84 25.79
CA GLU A 227 -20.00 53.97 26.03
C GLU A 227 -20.66 55.29 25.62
N SER A 228 -21.27 55.36 24.45
CA SER A 228 -22.02 56.54 23.98
C SER A 228 -23.17 56.93 24.92
N LEU A 229 -23.91 55.94 25.43
CA LEU A 229 -24.99 56.17 26.40
C LEU A 229 -24.46 56.70 27.74
N LEU A 230 -23.30 56.20 28.20
CA LEU A 230 -22.64 56.68 29.41
C LEU A 230 -22.13 58.12 29.23
N ASP A 231 -21.49 58.43 28.12
CA ASP A 231 -21.05 59.80 27.79
C ASP A 231 -22.23 60.78 27.75
N ALA A 232 -23.37 60.37 27.19
CA ALA A 232 -24.59 61.18 27.18
C ALA A 232 -25.15 61.40 28.59
N ALA A 233 -25.11 60.35 29.42
CA ALA A 233 -25.52 60.39 30.83
C ALA A 233 -24.64 61.28 31.70
N GLU A 234 -23.33 61.34 31.45
CA GLU A 234 -22.42 62.27 32.14
C GLU A 234 -22.73 63.73 31.80
N ARG A 235 -23.15 64.00 30.55
CA ARG A 235 -23.53 65.35 30.10
C ARG A 235 -24.91 65.78 30.59
N ASP A 236 -25.85 64.85 30.75
CA ASP A 236 -27.17 65.10 31.34
C ASP A 236 -27.58 63.96 32.31
N PRO A 237 -27.36 64.14 33.63
CA PRO A 237 -27.66 63.14 34.65
C PRO A 237 -29.13 62.71 34.72
N HIS A 238 -30.07 63.44 34.12
CA HIS A 238 -31.48 63.07 34.10
C HIS A 238 -31.80 61.94 33.09
N LEU A 239 -30.90 61.66 32.13
CA LEU A 239 -31.08 60.59 31.14
C LEU A 239 -30.80 59.17 31.71
N LEU A 240 -30.00 59.07 32.78
CA LEU A 240 -29.61 57.81 33.44
C LEU A 240 -30.78 56.96 33.94
N LYS A 241 -31.90 57.59 34.32
CA LYS A 241 -33.02 56.89 34.97
C LYS A 241 -33.89 56.06 34.02
N ARG A 242 -33.71 56.16 32.70
CA ARG A 242 -34.60 55.49 31.72
C ARG A 242 -33.94 54.38 30.90
N SER A 243 -32.63 54.45 30.67
CA SER A 243 -31.88 53.57 29.76
C SER A 243 -31.12 52.42 30.47
N VAL A 244 -30.54 52.67 31.64
CA VAL A 244 -29.64 51.71 32.33
C VAL A 244 -30.34 50.42 32.79
N ALA A 245 -31.66 50.45 33.03
CA ALA A 245 -32.40 49.32 33.61
C ALA A 245 -32.97 48.31 32.58
N LYS A 246 -32.97 48.62 31.27
CA LYS A 246 -33.57 47.75 30.24
C LYS A 246 -32.58 47.21 29.22
N ASP A 247 -31.54 47.96 28.88
CA ASP A 247 -30.71 47.62 27.71
C ASP A 247 -29.37 46.96 28.07
N LEU A 248 -28.90 47.05 29.33
CA LEU A 248 -27.54 46.65 29.68
C LEU A 248 -27.37 45.31 30.42
N THR A 249 -28.44 44.68 30.97
CA THR A 249 -28.19 43.85 32.17
C THR A 249 -28.21 42.32 32.06
N LEU A 250 -28.84 41.62 31.11
CA LEU A 250 -28.91 40.14 31.27
C LEU A 250 -28.84 39.27 30.00
N PRO A 251 -29.52 39.59 28.89
CA PRO A 251 -29.57 38.66 27.76
C PRO A 251 -28.25 38.59 26.99
N PHE A 252 -27.56 39.72 26.85
CA PHE A 252 -26.36 39.81 26.01
C PHE A 252 -25.13 39.23 26.69
N HIS A 253 -24.94 39.49 28.00
CA HIS A 253 -23.84 38.93 28.77
C HIS A 253 -23.92 37.39 28.87
N LEU A 254 -25.13 36.83 29.03
CA LEU A 254 -25.33 35.37 29.05
C LEU A 254 -25.08 34.75 27.67
N LYS A 255 -25.51 35.44 26.60
CA LYS A 255 -25.31 34.96 25.23
C LYS A 255 -23.84 35.07 24.82
N LEU A 256 -23.15 36.14 25.17
CA LEU A 256 -21.71 36.29 24.99
C LEU A 256 -20.96 35.22 25.78
N HIS A 257 -21.30 35.03 27.06
CA HIS A 257 -20.69 34.00 27.89
C HIS A 257 -20.89 32.61 27.27
N LEU A 258 -22.08 32.25 26.80
CA LEU A 258 -22.34 30.96 26.14
C LEU A 258 -21.61 30.82 24.80
N THR A 259 -21.51 31.88 24.00
CA THR A 259 -20.87 31.86 22.68
C THR A 259 -19.34 31.82 22.81
N LEU A 260 -18.79 32.58 23.77
CA LEU A 260 -17.38 32.51 24.16
C LEU A 260 -17.07 31.16 24.82
N ASN A 261 -17.93 30.63 25.70
CA ASN A 261 -17.70 29.30 26.29
C ASN A 261 -17.69 28.22 25.22
N HIS A 262 -18.66 28.24 24.28
CA HIS A 262 -18.70 27.27 23.18
C HIS A 262 -17.48 27.40 22.25
N ALA A 263 -17.09 28.63 21.90
CA ALA A 263 -15.89 28.88 21.10
C ALA A 263 -14.60 28.46 21.83
N LEU A 264 -14.51 28.70 23.15
CA LEU A 264 -13.39 28.30 23.99
C LEU A 264 -13.35 26.78 24.24
N HIS A 265 -14.51 26.09 24.25
CA HIS A 265 -14.60 24.64 24.40
C HIS A 265 -14.30 23.88 23.09
N GLU A 266 -14.55 24.52 21.94
CA GLU A 266 -14.20 23.98 20.62
C GLU A 266 -12.77 24.29 20.18
N LEU A 267 -12.11 25.26 20.81
CA LEU A 267 -10.67 25.39 20.75
C LEU A 267 -10.10 24.24 21.61
N PRO A 268 -9.40 23.24 21.04
CA PRO A 268 -8.67 22.29 21.84
C PRO A 268 -7.64 23.11 22.60
N PHE A 269 -7.89 23.30 23.89
CA PHE A 269 -7.13 24.15 24.81
C PHE A 269 -5.70 24.34 24.34
N CYS A 270 -5.31 25.59 24.03
CA CYS A 270 -3.91 25.98 24.16
C CYS A 270 -3.45 25.39 25.49
N ASN A 271 -2.47 24.46 25.46
CA ASN A 271 -1.83 24.00 26.68
C ASN A 271 -1.56 25.23 27.53
N ALA A 272 -2.16 25.27 28.72
CA ALA A 272 -2.10 26.39 29.65
C ALA A 272 -0.64 26.79 30.01
N ASP A 273 0.33 25.97 29.61
CA ASP A 273 1.77 26.18 29.78
C ASP A 273 2.39 27.22 28.83
N SER A 274 1.78 27.56 27.69
CA SER A 274 2.40 28.50 26.72
C SER A 274 2.06 29.99 26.94
N LEU A 275 1.07 30.31 27.79
CA LEU A 275 0.71 31.72 28.08
C LEU A 275 1.33 32.27 29.38
N ILE A 276 1.93 31.41 30.22
CA ILE A 276 2.58 31.85 31.47
C ILE A 276 4.00 32.39 31.24
N VAL A 277 4.65 32.05 30.12
CA VAL A 277 6.04 32.48 29.83
C VAL A 277 6.11 33.87 29.15
N GLY A 278 4.97 34.46 28.77
CA GLY A 278 4.91 35.76 28.10
C GLY A 278 4.65 36.98 29.00
N LEU A 279 4.48 36.78 30.31
CA LEU A 279 4.10 37.83 31.28
C LEU A 279 4.92 37.81 32.58
N LEU A 280 6.08 37.16 32.57
CA LEU A 280 7.15 37.31 33.57
C LEU A 280 8.45 37.67 32.86
#